data_AF-C9A6L9-F1
#
_entry.id   AF-C9A6L9-F1
#
_cell.length_a   1.000
_cell.length_b   1.000
_cell.length_c   1.000
_cell.angle_alpha   90.00
_cell.angle_beta   90.00
_cell.angle_gamma   90.00
#
_symmetry.space_group_name_H-M   'P 1'
#
loop_
_entity.id
_entity.type
_entity.pdbx_description
1 polymer ?
#
loop_
_entity_poly.entity_id
_entity_poly.type
_entity_poly.pdbx_seq_one_letter_code
_entity_poly.pdbx_strand_id
1 'polypeptide(L)'
;MLTSFFTSLSNYHFLQNALITAVAIGIVAGVIGCFIILRGMSLMGDAISHAVLPGVALSYIFGVHFFVGAIFFGILASMIITYIANNSLIKSDTAIGITFSSFLALGVILIGVANSSTDLFHILFGNVLAVQDSDKWLTIAIAILVLAVIILFFRPLLITSFDPMMAKAFGMKVQAYHYLLMFLLTLVSVTAMQSVGTILIVALLVTPAATAYLYTKQLKHMMVIAGVLGGFASFIGLFIGYSFNIAAGSSIVLTAGAFFVIGFLFSPKQKTSPVKRWSVTAVLATAAVAGGFFLAQQNGQMAQTEGKLSVVATNSIIADITENIAGDRIDLHSIVPVGRDPHEYEPLVEDVRKATDADLILYNGLNLETGGNGWFTKLMNNANKVENEDYFAVSDGVDVLYLSDDEDHSKADPHAWLNLENGMIYARNIAQRLSEKDPDNRSFYEENLERYLASLEELDQQAKENFQSIPEEKKLIVTSEGAFKYFSKAYGVPSAYIWEINTEEEGTPAQIKNLVDQLQNSAVASLFVESSVNTRPMQSVSRDAGIPIFGTVFTDSIAEPGEEGDSYYNMMKWNLDTIYQGLNQ
;
A
#
# COMPACT_ATOMS: atom_id res chain seq x y z
N MET A 1 -6.39 -20.82 -16.81
CA MET A 1 -7.02 -19.96 -15.78
C MET A 1 -7.42 -20.78 -14.55
N LEU A 2 -8.46 -21.61 -14.58
CA LEU A 2 -8.83 -22.42 -13.39
C LEU A 2 -7.74 -23.43 -12.98
N THR A 3 -7.23 -24.22 -13.92
CA THR A 3 -6.14 -25.18 -13.66
C THR A 3 -4.87 -24.47 -13.18
N SER A 4 -4.46 -23.40 -13.86
CA SER A 4 -3.29 -22.60 -13.46
C SER A 4 -3.44 -22.02 -12.06
N PHE A 5 -4.62 -21.50 -11.69
CA PHE A 5 -4.86 -21.00 -10.34
C PHE A 5 -4.74 -22.09 -9.28
N PHE A 6 -5.34 -23.27 -9.48
CA PHE A 6 -5.25 -24.36 -8.52
C PHE A 6 -3.82 -24.92 -8.39
N THR A 7 -3.08 -25.01 -9.49
CA THR A 7 -1.66 -25.37 -9.46
C THR A 7 -0.85 -24.34 -8.69
N SER A 8 -1.04 -23.05 -8.98
CA SER A 8 -0.38 -21.96 -8.25
C SER A 8 -0.77 -21.92 -6.77
N LEU A 9 -2.04 -22.17 -6.43
CA LEU A 9 -2.50 -22.24 -5.04
C LEU A 9 -1.80 -23.39 -4.28
N SER A 10 -1.48 -24.49 -4.95
CA SER A 10 -0.73 -25.59 -4.33
C SER A 10 0.75 -25.26 -4.16
N ASN A 11 1.34 -24.44 -5.03
CA ASN A 11 2.78 -24.19 -5.07
C ASN A 11 3.21 -22.94 -4.30
N TYR A 12 2.36 -21.92 -4.22
CA TYR A 12 2.72 -20.63 -3.65
C TYR A 12 2.13 -20.41 -2.26
N HIS A 13 3.01 -20.25 -1.27
CA HIS A 13 2.65 -20.02 0.14
C HIS A 13 1.85 -18.72 0.34
N PHE A 14 2.27 -17.63 -0.30
CA PHE A 14 1.57 -16.34 -0.23
C PHE A 14 0.10 -16.46 -0.66
N LEU A 15 -0.17 -17.23 -1.72
CA LEU A 15 -1.52 -17.38 -2.28
C LEU A 15 -2.40 -18.22 -1.34
N GLN A 16 -1.82 -19.18 -0.63
CA GLN A 16 -2.49 -19.93 0.44
C GLN A 16 -2.83 -19.02 1.62
N ASN A 17 -1.88 -18.20 2.08
CA ASN A 17 -2.08 -17.26 3.18
C ASN A 17 -3.17 -16.23 2.85
N ALA A 18 -3.11 -15.64 1.65
CA ALA A 18 -4.10 -14.73 1.11
C ALA A 18 -5.49 -15.36 1.08
N LEU A 19 -5.62 -16.56 0.51
CA LEU A 19 -6.92 -17.22 0.35
C LEU A 19 -7.54 -17.59 1.71
N ILE A 20 -6.77 -18.24 2.58
CA ILE A 20 -7.27 -18.70 3.88
C ILE A 20 -7.73 -17.51 4.72
N THR A 21 -6.93 -16.45 4.76
CA THR A 21 -7.22 -15.23 5.52
C THR A 21 -8.44 -14.50 4.97
N ALA A 22 -8.50 -14.27 3.65
CA ALA A 22 -9.62 -13.59 3.01
C ALA A 22 -10.95 -14.36 3.16
N VAL A 23 -10.90 -15.70 3.08
CA VAL A 23 -12.10 -16.55 3.29
C VAL A 23 -12.52 -16.54 4.76
N ALA A 24 -11.58 -16.65 5.70
CA ALA A 24 -11.88 -16.60 7.14
C ALA A 24 -12.54 -15.26 7.51
N ILE A 25 -11.98 -14.14 7.05
CA ILE A 25 -12.55 -12.80 7.23
C ILE A 25 -13.93 -12.72 6.58
N GLY A 26 -14.07 -13.15 5.32
CA GLY A 26 -15.34 -13.10 4.58
C GLY A 26 -16.47 -13.85 5.28
N ILE A 27 -16.18 -15.03 5.84
CA ILE A 27 -17.16 -15.82 6.59
C ILE A 27 -17.59 -15.09 7.87
N VAL A 28 -16.62 -14.65 8.68
CA VAL A 28 -16.89 -14.07 10.00
C VAL A 28 -17.55 -12.70 9.88
N ALA A 29 -17.06 -11.86 8.95
CA ALA A 29 -17.61 -10.55 8.65
C ALA A 29 -19.05 -10.67 8.12
N GLY A 30 -19.32 -11.62 7.23
CA GLY A 30 -20.68 -11.89 6.75
C GLY A 30 -21.64 -12.31 7.89
N VAL A 31 -21.16 -13.13 8.84
CA VAL A 31 -21.96 -13.58 9.99
C VAL A 31 -22.24 -12.42 10.97
N ILE A 32 -21.23 -11.64 11.37
CA ILE A 32 -21.42 -10.47 12.24
C ILE A 32 -22.30 -9.43 11.55
N GLY A 33 -22.04 -9.19 10.27
CA GLY A 33 -22.76 -8.25 9.43
C GLY A 33 -24.27 -8.42 9.47
N CYS A 34 -24.75 -9.66 9.63
CA CYS A 34 -26.18 -9.94 9.78
C CYS A 34 -26.80 -9.24 10.99
N PHE A 35 -26.12 -9.25 12.15
CA PHE A 35 -26.61 -8.56 13.34
C PHE A 35 -26.51 -7.03 13.19
N ILE A 36 -25.42 -6.56 12.57
CA ILE A 36 -25.17 -5.14 12.37
C ILE A 36 -26.22 -4.51 11.46
N ILE A 37 -26.56 -5.17 10.34
CA ILE A 37 -27.62 -4.71 9.42
C ILE A 37 -28.99 -4.73 10.10
N LEU A 38 -29.32 -5.79 10.84
CA LEU A 38 -30.63 -5.88 11.52
C LEU A 38 -30.82 -4.80 12.59
N ARG A 39 -29.73 -4.34 13.19
CA ARG A 39 -29.74 -3.23 14.17
C ARG A 39 -29.66 -1.85 13.52
N GLY A 40 -29.53 -1.76 12.19
CA GLY A 40 -29.40 -0.49 11.47
C GLY A 40 -28.07 0.21 11.71
N MET A 41 -27.00 -0.54 11.98
CA MET A 41 -25.68 0.00 12.35
C MET A 41 -24.62 -0.29 11.26
N SER A 42 -24.99 -0.34 9.97
CA SER A 42 -24.07 -0.78 8.90
C SER A 42 -22.76 0.02 8.80
N LEU A 43 -22.77 1.30 9.18
CA LEU A 43 -21.58 2.16 9.19
C LEU A 43 -20.66 1.98 10.41
N MET A 44 -21.04 1.11 11.35
CA MET A 44 -20.29 0.96 12.60
C MET A 44 -18.94 0.26 12.41
N GLY A 45 -18.84 -0.68 11.47
CA GLY A 45 -17.57 -1.32 11.13
C GLY A 45 -16.57 -0.32 10.56
N ASP A 46 -17.01 0.51 9.61
CA ASP A 46 -16.21 1.58 9.00
C ASP A 46 -15.74 2.60 10.05
N ALA A 47 -16.65 3.05 10.91
CA ALA A 47 -16.33 3.97 11.99
C ALA A 47 -15.28 3.41 12.96
N ILE A 48 -15.37 2.13 13.32
CA ILE A 48 -14.40 1.48 14.21
C ILE A 48 -13.03 1.38 13.53
N SER A 49 -12.98 0.95 12.26
CA SER A 49 -11.76 0.82 11.48
C SER A 49 -10.92 2.11 11.43
N HIS A 50 -11.55 3.28 11.46
CA HIS A 50 -10.81 4.54 11.51
C HIS A 50 -10.64 5.09 12.93
N ALA A 51 -11.59 4.83 13.83
CA ALA A 51 -11.50 5.26 15.22
C ALA A 51 -10.43 4.50 16.03
N VAL A 52 -9.86 3.41 15.51
CA VAL A 52 -8.76 2.71 16.20
C VAL A 52 -7.40 3.40 16.04
N LEU A 53 -7.24 4.36 15.12
CA LEU A 53 -5.96 5.00 14.79
C LEU A 53 -5.23 5.63 15.99
N PRO A 54 -5.89 6.40 16.90
CA PRO A 54 -5.22 6.89 18.11
C PRO A 54 -4.63 5.76 18.96
N GLY A 55 -5.29 4.60 18.99
CA GLY A 55 -4.83 3.43 19.72
C GLY A 55 -3.59 2.82 19.11
N VAL A 56 -3.49 2.78 17.78
CA VAL A 56 -2.29 2.34 17.06
C VAL A 56 -1.13 3.30 17.34
N ALA A 57 -1.37 4.60 17.21
CA ALA A 57 -0.37 5.65 17.45
C ALA A 57 0.18 5.62 18.88
N LEU A 58 -0.69 5.57 19.90
CA LEU A 58 -0.25 5.50 21.29
C LEU A 58 0.47 4.19 21.62
N SER A 59 0.09 3.09 20.98
CA SER A 59 0.81 1.82 21.18
C SER A 59 2.24 1.92 20.68
N TYR A 60 2.47 2.59 19.54
CA TYR A 60 3.81 2.89 19.05
C TYR A 60 4.58 3.77 20.03
N ILE A 61 4.00 4.89 20.48
CA ILE A 61 4.63 5.81 21.44
C ILE A 61 5.01 5.12 22.75
N PHE A 62 4.17 4.21 23.26
CA PHE A 62 4.42 3.50 24.52
C PHE A 62 5.17 2.17 24.37
N GLY A 63 5.53 1.76 23.16
CA GLY A 63 6.18 0.46 22.90
C GLY A 63 5.30 -0.75 23.24
N VAL A 64 3.97 -0.61 23.18
CA VAL A 64 3.00 -1.69 23.41
C VAL A 64 2.57 -2.27 22.06
N HIS A 65 2.16 -3.54 22.04
CA HIS A 65 1.64 -4.16 20.83
C HIS A 65 0.41 -3.40 20.29
N PHE A 66 0.49 -2.91 19.05
CA PHE A 66 -0.53 -2.05 18.41
C PHE A 66 -1.96 -2.62 18.50
N PHE A 67 -2.10 -3.94 18.41
CA PHE A 67 -3.38 -4.65 18.49
C PHE A 67 -4.15 -4.34 19.78
N VAL A 68 -3.43 -4.16 20.89
CA VAL A 68 -4.01 -3.85 22.20
C VAL A 68 -4.60 -2.44 22.21
N GLY A 69 -3.86 -1.45 21.73
CA GLY A 69 -4.35 -0.08 21.64
C GLY A 69 -5.50 0.05 20.64
N ALA A 70 -5.42 -0.62 19.49
CA ALA A 70 -6.50 -0.64 18.50
C ALA A 70 -7.80 -1.19 19.08
N ILE A 71 -7.77 -2.34 19.78
CA ILE A 71 -8.97 -2.89 20.44
C ILE A 71 -9.51 -1.93 21.50
N PHE A 72 -8.64 -1.38 22.34
CA PHE A 72 -9.05 -0.46 23.40
C PHE A 72 -9.78 0.76 22.81
N PHE A 73 -9.21 1.40 21.80
CA PHE A 73 -9.81 2.57 21.17
C PHE A 73 -11.05 2.23 20.34
N GLY A 74 -11.10 1.07 19.68
CA GLY A 74 -12.31 0.62 18.98
C GLY A 74 -13.49 0.37 19.92
N ILE A 75 -13.25 -0.23 21.08
CA ILE A 75 -14.27 -0.40 22.13
C ILE A 75 -14.68 0.96 22.70
N LEU A 76 -13.71 1.83 23.01
CA LEU A 76 -13.97 3.17 23.52
C LEU A 76 -14.82 4.00 22.55
N ALA A 77 -14.48 3.98 21.26
CA ALA A 77 -15.23 4.66 20.22
C ALA A 77 -16.67 4.13 20.14
N SER A 78 -16.85 2.81 20.14
CA SER A 78 -18.18 2.19 20.18
C SER A 78 -18.99 2.60 21.41
N MET A 79 -18.36 2.65 22.60
CA MET A 79 -19.01 3.12 23.83
C MET A 79 -19.46 4.57 23.73
N ILE A 80 -18.63 5.45 23.19
CA ILE A 80 -18.95 6.87 23.00
C ILE A 80 -20.10 7.03 22.01
N ILE A 81 -20.04 6.35 20.85
CA ILE A 81 -21.09 6.38 19.83
C ILE A 81 -22.43 5.95 20.43
N THR A 82 -22.43 4.81 21.13
CA THR A 82 -23.64 4.25 21.75
C THR A 82 -24.17 5.14 22.87
N TYR A 83 -23.28 5.77 23.66
CA TYR A 83 -23.67 6.71 24.71
C TYR A 83 -24.34 7.95 24.12
N ILE A 84 -23.73 8.57 23.10
CA ILE A 84 -24.29 9.75 22.43
C ILE A 84 -25.63 9.40 21.79
N ALA A 85 -25.72 8.29 21.07
CA ALA A 85 -26.94 7.89 20.37
C ALA A 85 -28.12 7.59 21.32
N ASN A 86 -27.85 7.07 22.53
CA ASN A 86 -28.91 6.72 23.49
C ASN A 86 -29.25 7.83 24.47
N ASN A 87 -28.33 8.76 24.73
CA ASN A 87 -28.49 9.79 25.76
C ASN A 87 -28.66 11.21 25.18
N SER A 88 -28.84 11.34 23.87
CA SER A 88 -29.06 12.63 23.21
C SER A 88 -30.16 12.56 22.15
N LEU A 89 -30.50 13.70 21.57
CA LEU A 89 -31.44 13.81 20.44
C LEU A 89 -30.76 13.50 19.08
N ILE A 90 -29.45 13.21 19.10
CA ILE A 90 -28.64 13.01 17.91
C ILE A 90 -28.87 11.60 17.37
N LYS A 91 -29.08 11.48 16.05
CA LYS A 91 -29.23 10.19 15.38
C LYS A 91 -27.92 9.39 15.43
N SER A 92 -28.02 8.05 15.44
CA SER A 92 -26.86 7.16 15.48
C SER A 92 -25.83 7.45 14.39
N ASP A 93 -26.26 7.72 13.15
CA ASP A 93 -25.36 8.05 12.03
C ASP A 93 -24.54 9.33 12.31
N THR A 94 -25.17 10.33 12.95
CA THR A 94 -24.50 11.57 13.34
C THR A 94 -23.54 11.35 14.51
N ALA A 95 -23.92 10.52 15.49
CA ALA A 95 -23.03 10.14 16.59
C ALA A 95 -21.78 9.41 16.06
N ILE A 96 -21.98 8.48 15.12
CA ILE A 96 -20.91 7.80 14.39
C ILE A 96 -19.98 8.82 13.74
N GLY A 97 -20.52 9.73 12.91
CA GLY A 97 -19.73 10.73 12.19
C GLY A 97 -18.91 11.66 13.10
N ILE A 98 -19.46 12.08 14.24
CA ILE A 98 -18.75 12.91 15.23
C ILE A 98 -17.58 12.13 15.84
N THR A 99 -17.83 10.95 16.40
CA THR A 99 -16.78 10.17 17.08
C THR A 99 -15.70 9.72 16.10
N PHE A 100 -16.09 9.23 14.92
CA PHE A 100 -15.20 8.86 13.83
C PHE A 100 -14.24 10.01 13.47
N SER A 101 -14.78 11.20 13.16
CA SER A 101 -13.96 12.33 12.71
C SER A 101 -13.00 12.81 13.79
N SER A 102 -13.46 12.82 15.06
CA SER A 102 -12.63 13.21 16.20
C SER A 102 -11.50 12.22 16.47
N PHE A 103 -11.76 10.92 16.42
CA PHE A 103 -10.75 9.89 16.67
C PHE A 103 -9.77 9.80 15.49
N LEU A 104 -10.24 9.91 14.25
CA LEU A 104 -9.37 9.98 13.08
C LEU A 104 -8.41 11.18 13.19
N ALA A 105 -8.94 12.38 13.46
CA ALA A 105 -8.11 13.58 13.62
C ALA A 105 -7.11 13.46 14.77
N LEU A 106 -7.53 12.91 15.92
CA LEU A 106 -6.64 12.64 17.04
C LEU A 106 -5.54 11.63 16.66
N GLY A 107 -5.89 10.59 15.89
CA GLY A 107 -4.97 9.57 15.44
C GLY A 107 -3.89 10.14 14.52
N VAL A 108 -4.30 10.94 13.53
CA VAL A 108 -3.37 11.65 12.63
C VAL A 108 -2.42 12.54 13.41
N ILE A 109 -2.92 13.37 14.35
CA ILE A 109 -2.08 14.22 15.20
C ILE A 109 -1.06 13.39 16.01
N LEU A 110 -1.48 12.26 16.58
CA LEU A 110 -0.60 11.41 17.38
C LEU A 110 0.44 10.69 16.53
N ILE A 111 0.11 10.29 15.29
CA ILE A 111 1.06 9.71 14.33
C ILE A 111 2.10 10.75 13.94
N GLY A 112 1.67 11.97 13.60
CA GLY A 112 2.59 13.08 13.27
C GLY A 112 3.52 13.44 14.43
N VAL A 113 3.04 13.41 15.68
CA VAL A 113 3.90 13.61 16.87
C VAL A 113 4.84 12.43 17.12
N ALA A 114 4.46 11.23 16.70
CA ALA A 114 5.25 10.02 16.92
C ALA A 114 6.41 9.87 15.90
N ASN A 115 6.56 10.77 14.92
CA ASN A 115 7.48 10.62 13.78
C ASN A 115 7.43 9.21 13.16
N SER A 116 6.22 8.65 13.11
CA SER A 116 5.96 7.27 12.69
C SER A 116 5.50 7.26 11.24
N SER A 117 6.20 6.50 10.40
CA SER A 117 5.97 6.32 8.95
C SER A 117 4.76 5.43 8.62
N THR A 118 3.72 5.42 9.46
CA THR A 118 2.52 4.64 9.16
C THR A 118 1.64 5.40 8.18
N ASP A 119 1.79 5.13 6.88
CA ASP A 119 0.91 5.69 5.87
C ASP A 119 -0.54 5.21 6.07
N LEU A 120 -1.47 6.18 6.12
CA LEU A 120 -2.91 5.95 6.20
C LEU A 120 -3.44 5.21 4.97
N PHE A 121 -2.80 5.34 3.80
CA PHE A 121 -3.19 4.65 2.58
C PHE A 121 -3.12 3.12 2.74
N HIS A 122 -2.03 2.59 3.31
CA HIS A 122 -1.91 1.15 3.53
C HIS A 122 -2.97 0.63 4.53
N ILE A 123 -3.35 1.43 5.54
CA ILE A 123 -4.44 1.04 6.45
C ILE A 123 -5.78 0.96 5.68
N LEU A 124 -6.01 1.89 4.76
CA LEU A 124 -7.26 1.99 4.01
C LEU A 124 -7.44 0.83 3.01
N PHE A 125 -6.40 0.52 2.24
CA PHE A 125 -6.47 -0.45 1.14
C PHE A 125 -6.01 -1.86 1.55
N GLY A 126 -4.99 -1.95 2.42
CA GLY A 126 -4.34 -3.20 2.82
C GLY A 126 -3.72 -3.96 1.65
N ASN A 127 -2.98 -5.03 1.94
CA ASN A 127 -2.47 -5.94 0.91
C ASN A 127 -2.71 -7.40 1.30
N VAL A 128 -3.76 -8.00 0.72
CA VAL A 128 -4.16 -9.39 0.97
C VAL A 128 -3.02 -10.38 0.63
N LEU A 129 -2.17 -10.05 -0.34
CA LEU A 129 -1.09 -10.91 -0.80
C LEU A 129 0.13 -10.86 0.14
N ALA A 130 0.26 -9.80 0.93
CA ALA A 130 1.34 -9.59 1.89
C ALA A 130 1.07 -10.18 3.29
N VAL A 131 -0.09 -10.83 3.48
CA VAL A 131 -0.48 -11.45 4.75
C VAL A 131 0.55 -12.49 5.18
N GLN A 132 1.08 -12.33 6.40
CA GLN A 132 2.08 -13.23 6.97
C GLN A 132 1.42 -14.42 7.69
N ASP A 133 2.22 -15.43 8.03
CA ASP A 133 1.74 -16.61 8.77
C ASP A 133 1.14 -16.25 10.14
N SER A 134 1.75 -15.30 10.86
CA SER A 134 1.24 -14.79 12.13
C SER A 134 -0.16 -14.22 11.99
N ASP A 135 -0.39 -13.44 10.94
CA ASP A 135 -1.65 -12.75 10.67
C ASP A 135 -2.74 -13.75 10.27
N LYS A 136 -2.39 -14.74 9.44
CA LYS A 136 -3.27 -15.86 9.08
C LYS A 136 -3.75 -16.60 10.33
N TRP A 137 -2.82 -17.03 11.20
CA TRP A 137 -3.19 -17.80 12.39
C TRP A 137 -3.98 -16.98 13.40
N LEU A 138 -3.61 -15.70 13.59
CA LEU A 138 -4.36 -14.76 14.43
C LEU A 138 -5.80 -14.58 13.90
N THR A 139 -5.94 -14.40 12.58
CA THR A 139 -7.24 -14.27 11.92
C THR A 139 -8.09 -15.51 12.10
N ILE A 140 -7.52 -16.71 11.92
CA ILE A 140 -8.24 -17.97 12.12
C ILE A 140 -8.67 -18.12 13.59
N ALA A 141 -7.79 -17.83 14.55
CA ALA A 141 -8.10 -17.93 15.97
C ALA A 141 -9.26 -17.00 16.35
N ILE A 142 -9.22 -15.74 15.87
CA ILE A 142 -10.26 -14.75 16.11
C ILE A 142 -11.57 -15.12 15.40
N ALA A 143 -11.49 -15.61 14.17
CA ALA A 143 -12.63 -16.12 13.42
C ALA A 143 -13.37 -17.21 14.19
N ILE A 144 -12.65 -18.22 14.67
CA ILE A 144 -13.20 -19.33 15.45
C ILE A 144 -13.79 -18.82 16.77
N LEU A 145 -13.05 -17.97 17.50
CA LEU A 145 -13.51 -17.38 18.76
C LEU A 145 -14.83 -16.63 18.58
N VAL A 146 -14.90 -15.76 17.58
CA VAL A 146 -16.07 -14.93 17.30
C VAL A 146 -17.27 -15.80 16.93
N LEU A 147 -17.09 -16.76 16.01
CA LEU A 147 -18.16 -17.67 15.62
C LEU A 147 -18.64 -18.51 16.81
N ALA A 148 -17.73 -19.00 17.66
CA ALA A 148 -18.07 -19.76 18.86
C ALA A 148 -18.89 -18.92 19.85
N VAL A 149 -18.49 -17.66 20.10
CA VAL A 149 -19.24 -16.73 20.97
C VAL A 149 -20.63 -16.42 20.38
N ILE A 150 -20.72 -16.19 19.07
CA ILE A 150 -22.02 -15.95 18.40
C ILE A 150 -22.93 -17.17 18.52
N ILE A 151 -22.40 -18.39 18.34
CA ILE A 151 -23.16 -19.63 18.50
C ILE A 151 -23.63 -19.81 19.95
N LEU A 152 -22.71 -19.62 20.91
CA LEU A 152 -23.00 -19.76 22.34
C LEU A 152 -24.06 -18.77 22.82
N PHE A 153 -23.97 -17.51 22.39
CA PHE A 153 -24.89 -16.43 22.76
C PHE A 153 -25.95 -16.14 21.70
N PHE A 154 -26.21 -17.10 20.79
CA PHE A 154 -27.13 -16.89 19.67
C PHE A 154 -28.54 -16.45 20.12
N ARG A 155 -29.10 -17.11 21.14
CA ARG A 155 -30.45 -16.81 21.65
C ARG A 155 -30.53 -15.38 22.24
N PRO A 156 -29.64 -14.97 23.17
CA PRO A 156 -29.64 -13.59 23.64
C PRO A 156 -29.40 -12.55 22.55
N LEU A 157 -28.44 -12.78 21.65
CA LEU A 157 -28.14 -11.86 20.55
C LEU A 157 -29.33 -11.72 19.58
N LEU A 158 -30.03 -12.82 19.29
CA LEU A 158 -31.26 -12.81 18.49
C LEU A 158 -32.32 -11.92 19.13
N ILE A 159 -32.70 -12.21 20.38
CA ILE A 159 -33.83 -11.53 21.03
C ILE A 159 -33.52 -10.04 21.21
N THR A 160 -32.31 -9.71 21.66
CA THR A 160 -31.88 -8.31 21.86
C THR A 160 -31.75 -7.52 20.55
N SER A 161 -31.59 -8.18 19.39
CA SER A 161 -31.50 -7.50 18.10
C SER A 161 -32.88 -7.23 17.47
N PHE A 162 -33.89 -8.06 17.77
CA PHE A 162 -35.23 -7.90 17.22
C PHE A 162 -36.17 -7.12 18.14
N ASP A 163 -36.13 -7.39 19.45
CA ASP A 163 -36.98 -6.73 20.43
C ASP A 163 -36.23 -6.53 21.77
N PRO A 164 -35.52 -5.39 21.91
CA PRO A 164 -34.84 -5.03 23.16
C PRO A 164 -35.79 -4.90 24.36
N MET A 165 -37.06 -4.50 24.15
CA MET A 165 -38.02 -4.29 25.23
C MET A 165 -38.52 -5.62 25.78
N MET A 166 -38.87 -6.55 24.90
CA MET A 166 -39.19 -7.94 25.27
C MET A 166 -37.98 -8.61 25.93
N ALA A 167 -36.77 -8.38 25.41
CA ALA A 167 -35.56 -8.91 26.03
C ALA A 167 -35.40 -8.46 27.49
N LYS A 168 -35.65 -7.17 27.75
CA LYS A 168 -35.60 -6.58 29.09
C LYS A 168 -36.70 -7.14 30.00
N ALA A 169 -37.89 -7.39 29.47
CA ALA A 169 -38.98 -8.04 30.21
C ALA A 169 -38.66 -9.49 30.61
N PHE A 170 -37.90 -10.23 29.77
CA PHE A 170 -37.37 -11.55 30.11
C PHE A 170 -36.17 -11.51 31.08
N GLY A 171 -35.80 -10.35 31.62
CA GLY A 171 -34.71 -10.20 32.58
C GLY A 171 -33.31 -10.22 31.96
N MET A 172 -33.19 -10.13 30.62
CA MET A 172 -31.88 -10.11 29.97
C MET A 172 -31.20 -8.74 30.11
N LYS A 173 -29.88 -8.76 30.33
CA LYS A 173 -29.04 -7.56 30.34
C LYS A 173 -28.77 -7.09 28.90
N VAL A 174 -29.73 -6.40 28.30
CA VAL A 174 -29.68 -5.93 26.90
C VAL A 174 -28.37 -5.19 26.59
N GLN A 175 -27.95 -4.28 27.47
CA GLN A 175 -26.71 -3.51 27.30
C GLN A 175 -25.46 -4.39 27.24
N ALA A 176 -25.40 -5.47 28.04
CA ALA A 176 -24.26 -6.38 28.01
C ALA A 176 -24.13 -7.09 26.66
N TYR A 177 -25.25 -7.50 26.05
CA TYR A 177 -25.24 -8.13 24.72
C TYR A 177 -25.03 -7.13 23.58
N HIS A 178 -25.38 -5.86 23.78
CA HIS A 178 -24.99 -4.80 22.86
C HIS A 178 -23.46 -4.64 22.84
N TYR A 179 -22.83 -4.43 24.00
CA TYR A 179 -21.38 -4.29 24.08
C TYR A 179 -20.61 -5.57 23.73
N LEU A 180 -21.18 -6.75 23.97
CA LEU A 180 -20.62 -8.00 23.47
C LEU A 180 -20.54 -8.00 21.94
N LEU A 181 -21.61 -7.60 21.24
CA LEU A 181 -21.60 -7.51 19.78
C LEU A 181 -20.59 -6.47 19.28
N MET A 182 -20.50 -5.33 19.97
CA MET A 182 -19.52 -4.28 19.64
C MET A 182 -18.08 -4.73 19.86
N PHE A 183 -17.82 -5.48 20.92
CA PHE A 183 -16.53 -6.09 21.16
C PHE A 183 -16.15 -7.07 20.05
N LEU A 184 -17.07 -7.96 19.65
CA LEU A 184 -16.84 -8.91 18.56
C LEU A 184 -16.63 -8.20 17.21
N LEU A 185 -17.42 -7.15 16.94
CA LEU A 185 -17.26 -6.31 15.76
C LEU A 185 -15.88 -5.66 15.74
N THR A 186 -15.43 -5.06 16.85
CA THR A 186 -14.11 -4.45 16.96
C THR A 186 -13.01 -5.46 16.76
N LEU A 187 -13.10 -6.63 17.39
CA LEU A 187 -12.10 -7.68 17.25
C LEU A 187 -11.90 -8.11 15.79
N VAL A 188 -13.02 -8.30 15.06
CA VAL A 188 -12.98 -8.67 13.64
C VAL A 188 -12.52 -7.52 12.77
N SER A 189 -12.98 -6.29 13.05
CA SER A 189 -12.61 -5.11 12.26
C SER A 189 -11.14 -4.78 12.38
N VAL A 190 -10.58 -4.81 13.59
CA VAL A 190 -9.15 -4.54 13.85
C VAL A 190 -8.27 -5.60 13.20
N THR A 191 -8.61 -6.88 13.36
CA THR A 191 -7.83 -7.98 12.78
C THR A 191 -7.85 -7.93 11.25
N ALA A 192 -9.05 -7.74 10.67
CA ALA A 192 -9.20 -7.74 9.22
C ALA A 192 -8.59 -6.49 8.57
N MET A 193 -8.73 -5.31 9.20
CA MET A 193 -8.13 -4.06 8.73
C MET A 193 -6.63 -4.22 8.53
N GLN A 194 -5.96 -4.91 9.46
CA GLN A 194 -4.52 -5.02 9.41
C GLN A 194 -4.02 -5.95 8.32
N SER A 195 -4.70 -7.08 8.14
CA SER A 195 -4.31 -8.08 7.14
C SER A 195 -4.72 -7.70 5.72
N VAL A 196 -5.87 -7.03 5.58
CA VAL A 196 -6.60 -6.97 4.30
C VAL A 196 -7.15 -5.57 3.98
N GLY A 197 -7.06 -4.60 4.90
CA GLY A 197 -7.46 -3.20 4.69
C GLY A 197 -8.90 -2.88 5.12
N THR A 198 -9.15 -1.61 5.47
CA THR A 198 -10.47 -1.16 5.96
C THR A 198 -11.57 -1.25 4.90
N ILE A 199 -11.27 -0.92 3.64
CA ILE A 199 -12.27 -0.94 2.56
C ILE A 199 -12.83 -2.34 2.38
N LEU A 200 -11.95 -3.36 2.36
CA LEU A 200 -12.40 -4.72 2.14
C LEU A 200 -13.22 -5.26 3.33
N ILE A 201 -12.85 -4.96 4.58
CA ILE A 201 -13.65 -5.40 5.73
C ILE A 201 -15.04 -4.77 5.74
N VAL A 202 -15.16 -3.47 5.45
CA VAL A 202 -16.49 -2.81 5.38
C VAL A 202 -17.35 -3.45 4.30
N ALA A 203 -16.78 -3.72 3.13
CA ALA A 203 -17.47 -4.39 2.04
C ALA A 203 -17.95 -5.80 2.42
N LEU A 204 -17.08 -6.61 3.05
CA LEU A 204 -17.39 -7.99 3.48
C LEU A 204 -18.33 -8.05 4.67
N LEU A 205 -18.39 -7.00 5.50
CA LEU A 205 -19.32 -6.91 6.61
C LEU A 205 -20.73 -6.56 6.15
N VAL A 206 -20.87 -5.65 5.19
CA VAL A 206 -22.18 -5.15 4.78
C VAL A 206 -22.75 -5.95 3.60
N THR A 207 -21.97 -6.18 2.55
CA THR A 207 -22.51 -6.63 1.25
C THR A 207 -23.03 -8.07 1.26
N PRO A 208 -22.30 -9.08 1.79
CA PRO A 208 -22.81 -10.45 1.90
C PRO A 208 -24.05 -10.55 2.81
N ALA A 209 -24.04 -9.81 3.92
CA ALA A 209 -25.16 -9.78 4.86
C ALA A 209 -26.40 -9.10 4.26
N ALA A 210 -26.23 -7.97 3.53
CA ALA A 210 -27.31 -7.30 2.81
C ALA A 210 -27.88 -8.21 1.71
N THR A 211 -27.01 -8.92 0.98
CA THR A 211 -27.43 -9.90 -0.02
C THR A 211 -28.24 -11.03 0.61
N ALA A 212 -27.78 -11.60 1.72
CA ALA A 212 -28.51 -12.65 2.44
C ALA A 212 -29.87 -12.16 2.97
N TYR A 213 -29.95 -10.92 3.45
CA TYR A 213 -31.19 -10.30 3.93
C TYR A 213 -32.31 -10.29 2.88
N LEU A 214 -31.94 -10.18 1.61
CA LEU A 214 -32.88 -10.18 0.48
C LEU A 214 -33.54 -11.55 0.23
N TYR A 215 -32.94 -12.65 0.68
CA TYR A 215 -33.39 -14.01 0.36
C TYR A 215 -34.13 -14.72 1.51
N THR A 216 -33.80 -14.41 2.77
CA THR A 216 -34.38 -15.13 3.91
C THR A 216 -34.97 -14.22 4.98
N LYS A 217 -35.96 -14.72 5.72
CA LYS A 217 -36.59 -14.03 6.87
C LYS A 217 -36.06 -14.53 8.21
N GLN A 218 -35.26 -15.60 8.22
CA GLN A 218 -34.75 -16.21 9.44
C GLN A 218 -33.27 -15.88 9.63
N LEU A 219 -32.91 -15.33 10.80
CA LEU A 219 -31.54 -14.90 11.08
C LEU A 219 -30.51 -16.05 10.98
N LYS A 220 -30.84 -17.26 11.45
CA LYS A 220 -29.93 -18.42 11.33
C LYS A 220 -29.53 -18.69 9.87
N HIS A 221 -30.53 -18.72 8.99
CA HIS A 221 -30.30 -18.92 7.55
C HIS A 221 -29.57 -17.72 6.94
N MET A 222 -29.87 -16.51 7.41
CA MET A 222 -29.21 -15.28 6.94
C MET A 222 -27.71 -15.34 7.23
N MET A 223 -27.31 -15.75 8.44
CA MET A 223 -25.90 -15.87 8.85
C MET A 223 -25.15 -16.91 8.01
N VAL A 224 -25.75 -18.07 7.78
CA VAL A 224 -25.12 -19.12 6.95
C VAL A 224 -24.95 -18.64 5.52
N ILE A 225 -26.00 -18.06 4.91
CA ILE A 225 -25.93 -17.54 3.54
C ILE A 225 -24.90 -16.41 3.44
N ALA A 226 -24.89 -15.46 4.38
CA ALA A 226 -23.95 -14.35 4.38
C ALA A 226 -22.49 -14.81 4.54
N GLY A 227 -22.23 -15.75 5.45
CA GLY A 227 -20.89 -16.32 5.63
C GLY A 227 -20.42 -17.07 4.39
N VAL A 228 -21.29 -17.88 3.77
CA VAL A 228 -20.99 -18.58 2.52
C VAL A 228 -20.73 -17.57 1.38
N LEU A 229 -21.60 -16.57 1.20
CA LEU A 229 -21.40 -15.54 0.18
C LEU A 229 -20.12 -14.74 0.40
N GLY A 230 -19.78 -14.40 1.64
CA GLY A 230 -18.54 -13.71 1.98
C GLY A 230 -17.32 -14.56 1.65
N GLY A 231 -17.29 -15.83 2.06
CA GLY A 231 -16.20 -16.75 1.73
C GLY A 231 -16.06 -17.00 0.21
N PHE A 232 -17.17 -17.20 -0.51
CA PHE A 232 -17.15 -17.35 -1.97
C PHE A 232 -16.73 -16.07 -2.69
N ALA A 233 -17.13 -14.89 -2.20
CA ALA A 233 -16.70 -13.62 -2.78
C ALA A 233 -15.19 -13.44 -2.63
N SER A 234 -14.62 -13.78 -1.47
CA SER A 234 -13.18 -13.80 -1.24
C SER A 234 -12.46 -14.75 -2.18
N PHE A 235 -12.96 -15.98 -2.34
CA PHE A 235 -12.37 -16.97 -3.26
C PHE A 235 -12.40 -16.51 -4.72
N ILE A 236 -13.57 -16.09 -5.23
CA ILE A 236 -13.73 -15.67 -6.62
C ILE A 236 -12.97 -14.36 -6.88
N GLY A 237 -13.02 -13.41 -5.95
CA GLY A 237 -12.30 -12.15 -6.06
C GLY A 237 -10.79 -12.34 -6.14
N LEU A 238 -10.23 -13.21 -5.30
CA LEU A 238 -8.81 -13.56 -5.38
C LEU A 238 -8.47 -14.29 -6.69
N PHE A 239 -9.34 -15.19 -7.16
CA PHE A 239 -9.18 -15.85 -8.47
C PHE A 239 -9.17 -14.85 -9.64
N ILE A 240 -10.04 -13.83 -9.60
CA ILE A 240 -10.08 -12.76 -10.61
C ILE A 240 -8.82 -11.91 -10.52
N GLY A 241 -8.45 -11.46 -9.32
CA GLY A 241 -7.22 -10.69 -9.10
C GLY A 241 -5.98 -11.42 -9.63
N TYR A 242 -5.90 -12.72 -9.36
CA TYR A 242 -4.85 -13.59 -9.91
C TYR A 242 -4.90 -13.73 -11.43
N SER A 243 -6.09 -13.93 -12.00
CA SER A 243 -6.21 -14.21 -13.44
C SER A 243 -6.00 -12.98 -14.32
N PHE A 244 -6.27 -11.78 -13.80
CA PHE A 244 -6.17 -10.52 -14.54
C PHE A 244 -5.03 -9.61 -14.07
N ASN A 245 -4.19 -10.07 -13.13
CA ASN A 245 -3.10 -9.30 -12.52
C ASN A 245 -3.54 -7.91 -12.01
N ILE A 246 -4.63 -7.87 -11.23
CA ILE A 246 -5.16 -6.64 -10.62
C ILE A 246 -5.20 -6.79 -9.10
N ALA A 247 -5.27 -5.66 -8.38
CA ALA A 247 -5.32 -5.62 -6.92
C ALA A 247 -6.38 -6.59 -6.34
N ALA A 248 -5.92 -7.52 -5.50
CA ALA A 248 -6.75 -8.62 -5.01
C ALA A 248 -7.88 -8.13 -4.09
N GLY A 249 -7.60 -7.16 -3.21
CA GLY A 249 -8.60 -6.57 -2.30
C GLY A 249 -9.77 -5.95 -3.08
N SER A 250 -9.47 -5.08 -4.05
CA SER A 250 -10.45 -4.44 -4.94
C SER A 250 -11.29 -5.47 -5.71
N SER A 251 -10.67 -6.54 -6.19
CA SER A 251 -11.36 -7.64 -6.89
C SER A 251 -12.39 -8.35 -6.02
N ILE A 252 -12.08 -8.56 -4.73
CA ILE A 252 -13.01 -9.16 -3.76
C ILE A 252 -14.19 -8.21 -3.48
N VAL A 253 -13.94 -6.90 -3.30
CA VAL A 253 -15.00 -5.90 -3.09
C VAL A 253 -15.97 -5.89 -4.28
N LEU A 254 -15.45 -5.83 -5.51
CA LEU A 254 -16.26 -5.82 -6.72
C LEU A 254 -17.05 -7.12 -6.90
N THR A 255 -16.46 -8.26 -6.54
CA THR A 255 -17.15 -9.56 -6.56
C THR A 255 -18.31 -9.61 -5.57
N ALA A 256 -18.11 -9.14 -4.34
CA ALA A 256 -19.17 -9.03 -3.34
C ALA A 256 -20.28 -8.08 -3.82
N GLY A 257 -19.91 -6.94 -4.43
CA GLY A 257 -20.85 -6.01 -5.05
C GLY A 257 -21.67 -6.65 -6.18
N ALA A 258 -21.03 -7.45 -7.04
CA ALA A 258 -21.71 -8.20 -8.09
C ALA A 258 -22.70 -9.22 -7.52
N PHE A 259 -22.34 -9.94 -6.45
CA PHE A 259 -23.27 -10.83 -5.74
C PHE A 259 -24.49 -10.07 -5.19
N PHE A 260 -24.29 -8.85 -4.68
CA PHE A 260 -25.40 -8.02 -4.23
C PHE A 260 -26.28 -7.55 -5.39
N VAL A 261 -25.71 -7.12 -6.51
CA VAL A 261 -26.48 -6.70 -7.70
C VAL A 261 -27.32 -7.87 -8.24
N ILE A 262 -26.72 -9.05 -8.40
CA ILE A 262 -27.43 -10.27 -8.79
C ILE A 262 -28.51 -10.58 -7.74
N GLY A 263 -28.13 -10.54 -6.46
CA GLY A 263 -29.02 -10.72 -5.31
C GLY A 263 -30.25 -9.83 -5.34
N PHE A 264 -30.03 -8.55 -5.64
CA PHE A 264 -31.04 -7.52 -5.77
C PHE A 264 -31.99 -7.86 -6.91
N LEU A 265 -31.48 -8.08 -8.12
CA LEU A 265 -32.31 -8.35 -9.31
C LEU A 265 -33.22 -9.58 -9.17
N PHE A 266 -32.74 -10.65 -8.53
CA PHE A 266 -33.47 -11.90 -8.35
C PHE A 266 -34.22 -12.01 -7.01
N SER A 267 -34.12 -11.02 -6.12
CA SER A 267 -34.72 -11.12 -4.80
C SER A 267 -36.26 -11.18 -4.84
N PRO A 268 -36.88 -12.14 -4.14
CA PRO A 268 -38.34 -12.23 -4.02
C PRO A 268 -38.95 -11.11 -3.16
N LYS A 269 -38.15 -10.34 -2.42
CA LYS A 269 -38.62 -9.28 -1.51
C LYS A 269 -38.71 -7.89 -2.14
N GLN A 270 -38.31 -7.73 -3.41
CA GLN A 270 -38.33 -6.42 -4.07
C GLN A 270 -39.74 -5.92 -4.40
N LYS A 271 -39.99 -4.64 -4.11
CA LYS A 271 -41.25 -3.94 -4.39
C LYS A 271 -41.37 -3.39 -5.83
N THR A 272 -40.36 -3.56 -6.69
CA THR A 272 -40.32 -2.99 -8.05
C THR A 272 -40.92 -3.93 -9.11
N SER A 273 -41.53 -3.37 -10.16
CA SER A 273 -42.14 -4.14 -11.26
C SER A 273 -41.09 -4.84 -12.14
N PRO A 274 -41.39 -6.04 -12.71
CA PRO A 274 -40.43 -6.83 -13.47
C PRO A 274 -39.85 -6.10 -14.70
N VAL A 275 -40.62 -5.22 -15.35
CA VAL A 275 -40.16 -4.46 -16.54
C VAL A 275 -39.04 -3.46 -16.20
N LYS A 276 -39.10 -2.79 -15.04
CA LYS A 276 -38.04 -1.88 -14.57
C LYS A 276 -36.77 -2.63 -14.14
N ARG A 277 -36.89 -3.92 -13.75
CA ARG A 277 -35.74 -4.75 -13.38
C ARG A 277 -34.86 -5.00 -14.61
N TRP A 278 -35.47 -5.43 -15.72
CA TRP A 278 -34.75 -5.76 -16.95
C TRP A 278 -34.06 -4.55 -17.60
N SER A 279 -34.62 -3.35 -17.50
CA SER A 279 -33.97 -2.11 -17.98
C SER A 279 -32.73 -1.73 -17.15
N VAL A 280 -32.75 -1.93 -15.83
CA VAL A 280 -31.57 -1.72 -14.96
C VAL A 280 -30.52 -2.81 -15.19
N THR A 281 -30.95 -4.05 -15.43
CA THR A 281 -30.07 -5.16 -15.79
C THR A 281 -29.35 -4.90 -17.12
N ALA A 282 -30.04 -4.35 -18.11
CA ALA A 282 -29.43 -4.00 -19.39
C ALA A 282 -28.32 -2.95 -19.21
N VAL A 283 -28.57 -1.86 -18.47
CA VAL A 283 -27.55 -0.80 -18.24
C VAL A 283 -26.33 -1.33 -17.47
N LEU A 284 -26.54 -2.15 -16.44
CA LEU A 284 -25.44 -2.74 -15.66
C LEU A 284 -24.66 -3.80 -16.46
N ALA A 285 -25.34 -4.58 -17.30
CA ALA A 285 -24.69 -5.56 -18.18
C ALA A 285 -23.84 -4.85 -19.26
N THR A 286 -24.30 -3.75 -19.83
CA THR A 286 -23.52 -2.98 -20.81
C THR A 286 -22.26 -2.37 -20.18
N ALA A 287 -22.34 -1.88 -18.94
CA ALA A 287 -21.18 -1.37 -18.21
C ALA A 287 -20.16 -2.49 -17.88
N ALA A 288 -20.63 -3.67 -17.47
CA ALA A 288 -19.78 -4.82 -17.19
C ALA A 288 -19.10 -5.38 -18.45
N VAL A 289 -19.80 -5.42 -19.59
CA VAL A 289 -19.23 -5.86 -20.89
C VAL A 289 -18.20 -4.85 -21.40
N ALA A 290 -18.43 -3.54 -21.22
CA ALA A 290 -17.45 -2.50 -21.57
C ALA A 290 -16.16 -2.61 -20.74
N GLY A 291 -16.27 -2.87 -19.43
CA GLY A 291 -15.10 -3.12 -18.57
C GLY A 291 -14.38 -4.44 -18.89
N GLY A 292 -15.13 -5.50 -19.19
CA GLY A 292 -14.56 -6.81 -19.57
C GLY A 292 -13.84 -6.79 -20.92
N PHE A 293 -14.28 -5.97 -21.88
CA PHE A 293 -13.62 -5.82 -23.17
C PHE A 293 -12.29 -5.06 -23.06
N PHE A 294 -12.19 -4.12 -22.12
CA PHE A 294 -10.95 -3.38 -21.83
C PHE A 294 -9.90 -4.28 -21.16
N LEU A 295 -10.31 -5.15 -20.23
CA LEU A 295 -9.43 -6.11 -19.56
C LEU A 295 -8.99 -7.27 -20.47
N ALA A 296 -9.85 -7.72 -21.40
CA ALA A 296 -9.50 -8.77 -22.35
C ALA A 296 -8.44 -8.35 -23.38
N GLN A 297 -8.23 -7.03 -23.57
CA GLN A 297 -7.27 -6.49 -24.52
C GLN A 297 -5.82 -6.45 -24.00
N GLN A 298 -5.60 -6.74 -22.71
CA GLN A 298 -4.27 -6.71 -22.06
C GLN A 298 -3.59 -8.08 -21.93
N ASN A 299 -4.10 -9.13 -22.59
CA ASN A 299 -3.42 -10.43 -22.61
C ASN A 299 -2.21 -10.41 -23.56
N GLY A 300 -1.08 -9.88 -23.09
CA GLY A 300 0.23 -10.22 -23.61
C GLY A 300 0.53 -11.68 -23.27
N GLN A 301 0.78 -12.50 -24.28
CA GLN A 301 1.29 -13.85 -24.07
C GLN A 301 2.69 -13.75 -23.45
N MET A 302 2.83 -14.11 -22.17
CA MET A 302 4.15 -14.40 -21.60
C MET A 302 4.69 -15.66 -22.26
N ALA A 303 5.64 -15.47 -23.17
CA ALA A 303 6.56 -16.53 -23.54
C ALA A 303 7.54 -16.72 -22.38
N GLN A 304 7.46 -17.88 -21.72
CA GLN A 304 8.49 -18.30 -20.79
C GLN A 304 9.72 -18.64 -21.64
N THR A 305 10.76 -17.80 -21.56
CA THR A 305 12.00 -18.06 -22.29
C THR A 305 12.77 -19.11 -21.49
N GLU A 306 12.55 -20.39 -21.78
CA GLU A 306 13.24 -21.50 -21.10
C GLU A 306 14.76 -21.32 -21.22
N GLY A 307 15.45 -21.21 -20.08
CA GLY A 307 16.90 -21.29 -19.96
C GLY A 307 17.67 -20.00 -19.62
N LYS A 308 17.01 -18.85 -19.44
CA LYS A 308 17.67 -17.62 -18.94
C LYS A 308 17.56 -17.52 -17.42
N LEU A 309 18.56 -16.90 -16.78
CA LEU A 309 18.54 -16.57 -15.35
C LEU A 309 17.37 -15.61 -15.07
N SER A 310 16.48 -15.97 -14.15
CA SER A 310 15.34 -15.13 -13.76
C SER A 310 15.76 -14.12 -12.71
N VAL A 311 15.70 -12.83 -13.06
CA VAL A 311 16.15 -11.72 -12.20
C VAL A 311 14.99 -10.78 -11.93
N VAL A 312 14.82 -10.39 -10.66
CA VAL A 312 13.82 -9.41 -10.25
C VAL A 312 14.52 -8.18 -9.67
N ALA A 313 14.19 -7.00 -10.17
CA ALA A 313 14.61 -5.72 -9.59
C ALA A 313 13.41 -5.04 -8.92
N THR A 314 13.61 -4.41 -7.76
CA THR A 314 12.50 -3.76 -7.05
C THR A 314 11.95 -2.54 -7.77
N ASN A 315 12.79 -1.75 -8.44
CA ASN A 315 12.38 -0.53 -9.12
C ASN A 315 13.02 -0.38 -10.51
N SER A 316 12.54 0.63 -11.24
CA SER A 316 12.95 0.92 -12.61
C SER A 316 14.43 1.30 -12.76
N ILE A 317 15.06 1.93 -11.76
CA ILE A 317 16.46 2.34 -11.78
C ILE A 317 17.38 1.12 -11.70
N ILE A 318 17.11 0.23 -10.73
CA ILE A 318 17.87 -1.01 -10.56
C ILE A 318 17.66 -1.91 -11.78
N ALA A 319 16.45 -1.95 -12.32
CA ALA A 319 16.14 -2.69 -13.54
C ALA A 319 16.98 -2.19 -14.73
N ASP A 320 17.03 -0.89 -15.00
CA ASP A 320 17.82 -0.33 -16.10
C ASP A 320 19.33 -0.59 -15.94
N ILE A 321 19.90 -0.40 -14.75
CA ILE A 321 21.32 -0.72 -14.50
C ILE A 321 21.58 -2.21 -14.77
N THR A 322 20.66 -3.07 -14.34
CA THR A 322 20.75 -4.52 -14.56
C THR A 322 20.66 -4.86 -16.06
N GLU A 323 19.75 -4.24 -16.81
CA GLU A 323 19.60 -4.45 -18.25
C GLU A 323 20.85 -4.00 -19.02
N ASN A 324 21.47 -2.89 -18.65
CA ASN A 324 22.72 -2.42 -19.26
C ASN A 324 23.89 -3.41 -19.08
N ILE A 325 23.93 -4.13 -17.95
CA ILE A 325 24.97 -5.13 -17.65
C ILE A 325 24.63 -6.47 -18.30
N ALA A 326 23.40 -6.94 -18.13
CA ALA A 326 23.00 -8.29 -18.44
C ALA A 326 22.45 -8.47 -19.86
N GLY A 327 21.95 -7.40 -20.48
CA GLY A 327 21.34 -7.40 -21.81
C GLY A 327 20.30 -8.51 -21.97
N ASP A 328 20.41 -9.25 -23.07
CA ASP A 328 19.49 -10.34 -23.40
C ASP A 328 19.80 -11.68 -22.71
N ARG A 329 20.75 -11.73 -21.77
CA ARG A 329 21.17 -12.99 -21.09
C ARG A 329 20.23 -13.42 -19.96
N ILE A 330 19.41 -12.51 -19.46
CA ILE A 330 18.51 -12.75 -18.32
C ILE A 330 17.03 -12.58 -18.71
N ASP A 331 16.12 -13.06 -17.87
CA ASP A 331 14.70 -12.67 -17.84
C ASP A 331 14.51 -11.68 -16.69
N LEU A 332 14.45 -10.38 -17.00
CA LEU A 332 14.36 -9.31 -16.01
C LEU A 332 12.91 -8.87 -15.78
N HIS A 333 12.50 -8.81 -14.52
CA HIS A 333 11.21 -8.26 -14.09
C HIS A 333 11.43 -7.10 -13.12
N SER A 334 10.80 -5.95 -13.36
CA SER A 334 10.78 -4.82 -12.42
C SER A 334 9.45 -4.80 -11.66
N ILE A 335 9.50 -4.74 -10.32
CA ILE A 335 8.27 -4.76 -9.48
C ILE A 335 7.56 -3.41 -9.56
N VAL A 336 8.24 -2.32 -9.17
CA VAL A 336 7.64 -0.98 -9.13
C VAL A 336 7.65 -0.40 -10.56
N PRO A 337 6.47 -0.11 -11.15
CA PRO A 337 6.39 0.46 -12.49
C PRO A 337 7.05 1.83 -12.59
N VAL A 338 7.41 2.22 -13.81
CA VAL A 338 7.90 3.58 -14.10
C VAL A 338 6.91 4.65 -13.64
N GLY A 339 7.43 5.74 -13.07
CA GLY A 339 6.66 6.86 -12.53
C GLY A 339 5.93 6.57 -11.22
N ARG A 340 6.22 5.45 -10.54
CA ARG A 340 5.65 5.10 -9.23
C ARG A 340 6.71 5.16 -8.13
N ASP A 341 6.24 5.52 -6.95
CA ASP A 341 7.03 5.55 -5.72
C ASP A 341 7.41 4.13 -5.25
N PRO A 342 8.71 3.81 -5.09
CA PRO A 342 9.17 2.52 -4.56
C PRO A 342 9.20 2.43 -3.03
N HIS A 343 9.10 3.54 -2.31
CA HIS A 343 9.01 3.54 -0.83
C HIS A 343 7.75 2.80 -0.38
N GLU A 344 6.62 3.06 -1.06
CA GLU A 344 5.32 2.49 -0.75
C GLU A 344 4.64 1.88 -1.98
N TYR A 345 4.79 0.57 -2.15
CA TYR A 345 4.18 -0.16 -3.25
C TYR A 345 3.31 -1.34 -2.78
N GLU A 346 2.24 -1.64 -3.53
CA GLU A 346 1.41 -2.83 -3.36
C GLU A 346 1.73 -3.83 -4.48
N PRO A 347 2.60 -4.84 -4.23
CA PRO A 347 2.93 -5.85 -5.23
C PRO A 347 1.68 -6.55 -5.81
N LEU A 348 1.63 -6.63 -7.14
CA LEU A 348 0.62 -7.38 -7.86
C LEU A 348 0.91 -8.88 -7.82
N VAL A 349 -0.05 -9.68 -8.26
CA VAL A 349 0.07 -11.14 -8.24
C VAL A 349 1.27 -11.61 -9.08
N GLU A 350 1.48 -10.97 -10.22
CA GLU A 350 2.63 -11.26 -11.07
C GLU A 350 3.95 -10.97 -10.36
N ASP A 351 4.07 -9.84 -9.66
CA ASP A 351 5.27 -9.47 -8.92
C ASP A 351 5.60 -10.50 -7.85
N VAL A 352 4.59 -10.92 -7.08
CA VAL A 352 4.79 -11.92 -6.03
C VAL A 352 5.21 -13.26 -6.63
N ARG A 353 4.63 -13.64 -7.77
CA ARG A 353 4.99 -14.88 -8.47
C ARG A 353 6.41 -14.82 -9.03
N LYS A 354 6.75 -13.76 -9.76
CA LYS A 354 8.08 -13.54 -10.35
C LYS A 354 9.15 -13.48 -9.26
N ALA A 355 8.90 -12.79 -8.15
CA ALA A 355 9.81 -12.77 -6.99
C ALA A 355 9.98 -14.16 -6.35
N THR A 356 8.91 -14.95 -6.24
CA THR A 356 9.01 -16.31 -5.70
C THR A 356 9.81 -17.24 -6.62
N ASP A 357 9.61 -17.13 -7.93
CA ASP A 357 10.26 -17.95 -8.95
C ASP A 357 11.69 -17.46 -9.30
N ALA A 358 12.11 -16.27 -8.85
CA ALA A 358 13.37 -15.65 -9.24
C ALA A 358 14.60 -16.40 -8.70
N ASP A 359 15.66 -16.45 -9.51
CA ASP A 359 16.97 -16.99 -9.14
C ASP A 359 17.84 -15.94 -8.41
N LEU A 360 17.59 -14.67 -8.71
CA LEU A 360 18.25 -13.49 -8.14
C LEU A 360 17.26 -12.34 -7.98
N ILE A 361 17.24 -11.72 -6.81
CA ILE A 361 16.44 -10.52 -6.53
C ILE A 361 17.38 -9.39 -6.11
N LEU A 362 17.21 -8.22 -6.72
CA LEU A 362 18.02 -7.03 -6.52
C LEU A 362 17.12 -5.94 -5.95
N TYR A 363 17.47 -5.42 -4.78
CA TYR A 363 16.74 -4.34 -4.12
C TYR A 363 17.69 -3.24 -3.69
N ASN A 364 17.16 -2.05 -3.40
CA ASN A 364 17.98 -0.90 -3.04
C ASN A 364 18.62 -1.09 -1.67
N GLY A 365 17.80 -1.42 -0.66
CA GLY A 365 18.21 -1.35 0.74
C GLY A 365 18.13 0.08 1.26
N LEU A 366 18.96 0.39 2.27
CA LEU A 366 19.03 1.73 2.89
C LEU A 366 17.67 2.30 3.32
N ASN A 367 16.76 1.46 3.81
CA ASN A 367 15.41 1.85 4.25
C ASN A 367 14.43 2.25 3.13
N LEU A 368 14.72 2.00 1.84
CA LEU A 368 13.79 2.30 0.75
C LEU A 368 12.55 1.39 0.80
N GLU A 369 12.67 0.13 0.39
CA GLU A 369 11.54 -0.80 0.30
C GLU A 369 11.23 -1.52 1.63
N THR A 370 12.15 -1.39 2.58
CA THR A 370 12.04 -1.93 3.95
C THR A 370 11.52 -0.90 4.95
N GLY A 371 11.47 0.38 4.55
CA GLY A 371 10.89 1.46 5.34
C GLY A 371 9.36 1.39 5.40
N GLY A 372 8.77 2.25 6.24
CA GLY A 372 7.31 2.37 6.36
C GLY A 372 6.60 1.04 6.65
N ASN A 373 5.80 0.59 5.68
CA ASN A 373 5.00 -0.63 5.77
C ASN A 373 5.81 -1.94 5.56
N GLY A 374 7.08 -1.84 5.13
CA GLY A 374 7.99 -2.98 4.92
C GLY A 374 7.49 -3.97 3.85
N TRP A 375 6.93 -3.47 2.75
CA TRP A 375 6.31 -4.30 1.70
C TRP A 375 7.28 -5.33 1.13
N PHE A 376 8.55 -4.97 0.92
CA PHE A 376 9.55 -5.89 0.38
C PHE A 376 9.91 -6.99 1.36
N THR A 377 10.07 -6.68 2.64
CA THR A 377 10.31 -7.67 3.70
C THR A 377 9.17 -8.69 3.79
N LYS A 378 7.92 -8.21 3.74
CA LYS A 378 6.73 -9.08 3.73
C LYS A 378 6.70 -9.97 2.50
N LEU A 379 7.08 -9.42 1.34
CA LEU A 379 7.17 -10.15 0.08
C LEU A 379 8.22 -11.27 0.15
N MET A 380 9.45 -10.98 0.61
CA MET A 380 10.52 -11.97 0.74
C MET A 380 10.16 -13.09 1.72
N ASN A 381 9.57 -12.75 2.87
CA ASN A 381 9.09 -13.73 3.84
C ASN A 381 8.03 -14.67 3.23
N ASN A 382 7.07 -14.11 2.48
CA ASN A 382 6.03 -14.90 1.82
C ASN A 382 6.55 -15.75 0.65
N ALA A 383 7.62 -15.29 0.00
CA ALA A 383 8.33 -16.02 -1.04
C ALA A 383 9.32 -17.07 -0.49
N ASN A 384 9.54 -17.12 0.82
CA ASN A 384 10.58 -17.92 1.49
C ASN A 384 11.99 -17.67 0.93
N LYS A 385 12.31 -16.40 0.64
CA LYS A 385 13.61 -15.97 0.14
C LYS A 385 14.50 -15.52 1.29
N VAL A 386 15.79 -15.80 1.21
CA VAL A 386 16.78 -15.51 2.27
C VAL A 386 17.71 -14.38 1.85
N GLU A 387 17.94 -13.43 2.77
CA GLU A 387 18.86 -12.31 2.56
C GLU A 387 20.28 -12.82 2.33
N ASN A 388 20.99 -12.22 1.37
CA ASN A 388 22.36 -12.60 0.98
C ASN A 388 22.51 -14.00 0.37
N GLU A 389 21.40 -14.69 0.07
CA GLU A 389 21.40 -15.95 -0.67
C GLU A 389 20.54 -15.83 -1.94
N ASP A 390 19.31 -15.33 -1.77
CA ASP A 390 18.34 -15.14 -2.85
C ASP A 390 18.21 -13.68 -3.28
N TYR A 391 18.25 -12.75 -2.32
CA TYR A 391 18.11 -11.31 -2.55
C TYR A 391 19.26 -10.51 -1.96
N PHE A 392 19.67 -9.46 -2.67
CA PHE A 392 20.88 -8.68 -2.37
C PHE A 392 20.66 -7.18 -2.53
N ALA A 393 21.19 -6.41 -1.59
CA ALA A 393 21.15 -4.96 -1.65
C ALA A 393 22.19 -4.48 -2.66
N VAL A 394 21.76 -3.74 -3.68
CA VAL A 394 22.70 -3.19 -4.67
C VAL A 394 23.50 -2.02 -4.09
N SER A 395 23.06 -1.45 -2.96
CA SER A 395 23.76 -0.38 -2.25
C SER A 395 24.92 -0.84 -1.36
N ASP A 396 25.21 -2.14 -1.26
CA ASP A 396 26.26 -2.64 -0.39
C ASP A 396 27.62 -1.97 -0.69
N GLY A 397 28.22 -1.36 0.34
CA GLY A 397 29.49 -0.61 0.21
C GLY A 397 29.35 0.89 -0.04
N VAL A 398 28.13 1.43 -0.15
CA VAL A 398 27.89 2.88 -0.14
C VAL A 398 28.23 3.48 1.23
N ASP A 399 28.82 4.68 1.24
CA ASP A 399 28.99 5.50 2.44
C ASP A 399 27.65 6.14 2.83
N VAL A 400 26.97 5.51 3.80
CA VAL A 400 25.59 5.78 4.18
C VAL A 400 25.42 7.19 4.78
N LEU A 401 24.43 7.92 4.27
CA LEU A 401 23.92 9.13 4.89
C LEU A 401 22.63 8.83 5.67
N TYR A 402 22.36 9.60 6.72
CA TYR A 402 21.23 9.39 7.63
C TYR A 402 20.22 10.53 7.53
N LEU A 403 19.01 10.29 8.00
CA LEU A 403 17.97 11.32 8.14
C LEU A 403 18.36 12.32 9.24
N SER A 404 17.91 13.58 9.11
CA SER A 404 18.35 14.71 9.94
C SER A 404 17.81 14.63 11.36
N ASP A 405 16.62 14.03 11.51
CA ASP A 405 15.92 13.86 12.79
C ASP A 405 16.29 12.54 13.52
N ASP A 406 17.36 11.87 13.10
CA ASP A 406 17.77 10.56 13.61
C ASP A 406 19.08 10.64 14.40
N GLU A 407 18.99 11.12 15.65
CA GLU A 407 20.15 11.26 16.56
C GLU A 407 20.90 9.94 16.80
N ASP A 408 20.24 8.79 16.60
CA ASP A 408 20.81 7.46 16.80
C ASP A 408 21.41 6.83 15.52
N HIS A 409 21.36 7.53 14.37
CA HIS A 409 21.81 7.03 13.06
C HIS A 409 21.25 5.63 12.73
N SER A 410 19.96 5.43 13.00
CA SER A 410 19.19 4.21 12.77
C SER A 410 18.44 4.17 11.42
N LYS A 411 18.23 5.32 10.78
CA LYS A 411 17.45 5.53 9.56
C LYS A 411 18.34 6.08 8.44
N ALA A 412 18.77 5.20 7.56
CA ALA A 412 19.51 5.57 6.36
C ALA A 412 18.63 6.36 5.39
N ASP A 413 19.24 7.31 4.69
CA ASP A 413 18.67 7.94 3.51
C ASP A 413 18.83 6.98 2.31
N PRO A 414 17.74 6.62 1.62
CA PRO A 414 17.80 5.58 0.59
C PRO A 414 18.34 6.04 -0.76
N HIS A 415 18.38 7.35 -1.03
CA HIS A 415 18.56 7.92 -2.37
C HIS A 415 20.02 7.95 -2.85
N ALA A 416 20.77 6.90 -2.54
CA ALA A 416 22.20 6.81 -2.81
C ALA A 416 22.53 6.87 -4.31
N TRP A 417 21.63 6.40 -5.19
CA TRP A 417 21.83 6.39 -6.64
C TRP A 417 21.89 7.79 -7.28
N LEU A 418 21.47 8.86 -6.59
CA LEU A 418 21.61 10.23 -7.09
C LEU A 418 23.05 10.77 -7.04
N ASN A 419 24.00 9.93 -6.61
CA ASN A 419 25.43 10.10 -6.81
C ASN A 419 25.91 9.03 -7.82
N LEU A 420 26.55 9.46 -8.92
CA LEU A 420 27.06 8.53 -9.94
C LEU A 420 28.16 7.60 -9.41
N GLU A 421 28.95 8.00 -8.41
CA GLU A 421 29.91 7.11 -7.75
C GLU A 421 29.20 5.93 -7.05
N ASN A 422 28.06 6.19 -6.43
CA ASN A 422 27.23 5.15 -5.85
C ASN A 422 26.53 4.33 -6.95
N GLY A 423 26.10 4.95 -8.05
CA GLY A 423 25.59 4.22 -9.23
C GLY A 423 26.61 3.23 -9.80
N MET A 424 27.90 3.58 -9.78
CA MET A 424 28.99 2.67 -10.13
C MET A 424 29.15 1.52 -9.12
N ILE A 425 28.93 1.76 -7.82
CA ILE A 425 28.88 0.69 -6.81
C ILE A 425 27.72 -0.27 -7.10
N TYR A 426 26.53 0.27 -7.42
CA TYR A 426 25.35 -0.52 -7.76
C TYR A 426 25.64 -1.42 -8.95
N ALA A 427 26.20 -0.85 -10.03
CA ALA A 427 26.57 -1.60 -11.22
C ALA A 427 27.57 -2.73 -10.92
N ARG A 428 28.60 -2.48 -10.10
CA ARG A 428 29.58 -3.50 -9.69
C ARG A 428 28.93 -4.63 -8.89
N ASN A 429 28.08 -4.30 -7.92
CA ASN A 429 27.38 -5.28 -7.10
C ASN A 429 26.44 -6.15 -7.95
N ILE A 430 25.69 -5.53 -8.87
CA ILE A 430 24.80 -6.24 -9.80
C ILE A 430 25.60 -7.21 -10.68
N ALA A 431 26.67 -6.73 -11.33
CA ALA A 431 27.52 -7.57 -12.17
C ALA A 431 28.17 -8.73 -11.40
N GLN A 432 28.58 -8.48 -10.15
CA GLN A 432 29.09 -9.53 -9.26
C GLN A 432 28.04 -10.61 -9.01
N ARG A 433 26.81 -10.24 -8.60
CA ARG A 433 25.75 -11.21 -8.30
C ARG A 433 25.28 -11.96 -9.53
N LEU A 434 25.18 -11.30 -10.67
CA LEU A 434 24.91 -11.94 -11.96
C LEU A 434 25.99 -12.97 -12.30
N SER A 435 27.27 -12.63 -12.14
CA SER A 435 28.39 -13.53 -12.42
C SER A 435 28.47 -14.72 -11.46
N GLU A 436 28.04 -14.55 -10.20
CA GLU A 436 27.95 -15.63 -9.21
C GLU A 436 26.82 -16.61 -9.53
N LYS A 437 25.67 -16.11 -9.98
CA LYS A 437 24.46 -16.91 -10.27
C LYS A 437 24.45 -17.50 -11.69
N ASP A 438 25.16 -16.87 -12.62
CA ASP A 438 25.31 -17.30 -14.02
C ASP A 438 26.78 -17.18 -14.49
N PRO A 439 27.64 -18.14 -14.08
CA PRO A 439 29.07 -18.10 -14.38
C PRO A 439 29.40 -18.20 -15.88
N ASP A 440 28.52 -18.80 -16.68
CA ASP A 440 28.75 -19.02 -18.11
C ASP A 440 28.76 -17.69 -18.89
N ASN A 441 27.98 -16.71 -18.45
CA ASN A 441 27.92 -15.37 -19.05
C ASN A 441 28.78 -14.32 -18.32
N ARG A 442 29.59 -14.72 -17.34
CA ARG A 442 30.45 -13.82 -16.55
C ARG A 442 31.25 -12.82 -17.38
N SER A 443 31.94 -13.29 -18.42
CA SER A 443 32.76 -12.42 -19.27
C SER A 443 31.94 -11.34 -20.00
N PHE A 444 30.69 -11.66 -20.36
CA PHE A 444 29.77 -10.71 -20.99
C PHE A 444 29.33 -9.63 -19.99
N TYR A 445 29.03 -10.01 -18.74
CA TYR A 445 28.68 -9.07 -17.68
C TYR A 445 29.86 -8.15 -17.33
N GLU A 446 31.07 -8.68 -17.23
CA GLU A 446 32.28 -7.90 -16.93
C GLU A 446 32.61 -6.90 -18.06
N GLU A 447 32.51 -7.29 -19.34
CA GLU A 447 32.74 -6.37 -20.48
C GLU A 447 31.68 -5.26 -20.55
N ASN A 448 30.41 -5.58 -20.31
CA ASN A 448 29.33 -4.58 -20.28
C ASN A 448 29.49 -3.62 -19.10
N LEU A 449 29.84 -4.15 -17.93
CA LEU A 449 30.12 -3.35 -16.75
C LEU A 449 31.23 -2.34 -17.03
N GLU A 450 32.37 -2.76 -17.61
CA GLU A 450 33.48 -1.85 -17.91
C GLU A 450 33.04 -0.70 -18.83
N ARG A 451 32.25 -1.00 -19.87
CA ARG A 451 31.71 0.03 -20.77
C ARG A 451 30.76 0.98 -20.05
N TYR A 452 29.85 0.44 -19.24
CA TYR A 452 28.87 1.24 -18.50
C TYR A 452 29.53 2.15 -17.46
N LEU A 453 30.51 1.63 -16.72
CA LEU A 453 31.30 2.40 -15.76
C LEU A 453 32.05 3.56 -16.41
N ALA A 454 32.66 3.34 -17.57
CA ALA A 454 33.36 4.41 -18.29
C ALA A 454 32.41 5.57 -18.67
N SER A 455 31.17 5.26 -19.09
CA SER A 455 30.16 6.29 -19.38
C SER A 455 29.71 7.04 -18.13
N LEU A 456 29.49 6.34 -17.01
CA LEU A 456 29.12 7.00 -15.74
C LEU A 456 30.26 7.87 -15.19
N GLU A 457 31.51 7.41 -15.28
CA GLU A 457 32.69 8.14 -14.84
C GLU A 457 32.90 9.42 -15.65
N GLU A 458 32.73 9.35 -16.98
CA GLU A 458 32.79 10.54 -17.85
C GLU A 458 31.72 11.57 -17.47
N LEU A 459 30.48 11.13 -17.24
CA LEU A 459 29.38 12.01 -16.85
C LEU A 459 29.61 12.63 -15.46
N ASP A 460 30.12 11.84 -14.51
CA ASP A 460 30.41 12.29 -13.15
C ASP A 460 31.52 13.35 -13.12
N GLN A 461 32.58 13.15 -13.90
CA GLN A 461 33.65 14.13 -14.02
C GLN A 461 33.14 15.45 -14.62
N GLN A 462 32.38 15.38 -15.73
CA GLN A 462 31.78 16.56 -16.35
C GLN A 462 30.85 17.31 -15.39
N ALA A 463 30.04 16.58 -14.63
CA ALA A 463 29.18 17.15 -13.60
C ALA A 463 29.97 17.89 -12.52
N LYS A 464 31.01 17.27 -11.96
CA LYS A 464 31.86 17.89 -10.93
C LYS A 464 32.50 19.18 -11.43
N GLU A 465 33.01 19.20 -12.65
CA GLU A 465 33.58 20.40 -13.28
C GLU A 465 32.52 21.50 -13.46
N ASN A 466 31.32 21.15 -13.93
CA ASN A 466 30.21 22.08 -14.10
C ASN A 466 29.78 22.69 -12.77
N PHE A 467 29.49 21.90 -11.74
CA PHE A 467 29.03 22.41 -10.44
C PHE A 467 30.11 23.20 -9.69
N GLN A 468 31.39 22.90 -9.89
CA GLN A 468 32.49 23.73 -9.35
C GLN A 468 32.52 25.14 -9.95
N SER A 469 32.03 25.32 -11.19
CA SER A 469 31.99 26.63 -11.86
C SER A 469 30.89 27.56 -11.33
N ILE A 470 29.90 27.03 -10.61
CA ILE A 470 28.79 27.82 -10.04
C ILE A 470 29.30 28.62 -8.82
N PRO A 471 28.95 29.91 -8.69
CA PRO A 471 29.24 30.68 -7.48
C PRO A 471 28.57 30.07 -6.23
N GLU A 472 29.27 30.02 -5.09
CA GLU A 472 28.78 29.41 -3.84
C GLU A 472 27.42 29.98 -3.39
N GLU A 473 27.18 31.28 -3.58
CA GLU A 473 25.92 31.92 -3.22
C GLU A 473 24.70 31.39 -4.00
N LYS A 474 24.92 30.78 -5.18
CA LYS A 474 23.87 30.19 -6.01
C LYS A 474 23.71 28.68 -5.79
N LYS A 475 24.60 28.03 -5.05
CA LYS A 475 24.58 26.58 -4.83
C LYS A 475 23.58 26.22 -3.74
N LEU A 476 22.31 26.12 -4.12
CA LEU A 476 21.29 25.49 -3.29
C LEU A 476 20.24 24.85 -4.20
N ILE A 477 20.20 23.52 -4.25
CA ILE A 477 19.11 22.80 -4.91
C ILE A 477 17.88 22.80 -3.99
N VAL A 478 16.73 23.17 -4.53
CA VAL A 478 15.47 23.22 -3.79
C VAL A 478 14.44 22.32 -4.45
N THR A 479 14.05 21.25 -3.77
CA THR A 479 13.15 20.18 -4.26
C THR A 479 12.00 19.96 -3.29
N SER A 480 11.03 19.08 -3.62
CA SER A 480 9.91 18.81 -2.72
C SER A 480 10.34 17.85 -1.61
N GLU A 481 10.98 16.74 -1.99
CA GLU A 481 11.59 15.75 -1.12
C GLU A 481 13.09 16.04 -0.90
N GLY A 482 13.60 15.65 0.27
CA GLY A 482 15.01 15.68 0.64
C GLY A 482 15.90 14.62 -0.02
N ALA A 483 15.52 14.11 -1.20
CA ALA A 483 16.20 12.99 -1.87
C ALA A 483 17.66 13.29 -2.29
N PHE A 484 18.03 14.56 -2.44
CA PHE A 484 19.30 14.95 -3.05
C PHE A 484 20.51 14.96 -2.09
N LYS A 485 20.47 14.35 -0.90
CA LYS A 485 21.62 14.39 0.05
C LYS A 485 22.91 13.82 -0.52
N TYR A 486 22.85 12.68 -1.19
CA TYR A 486 24.04 12.06 -1.82
C TYR A 486 24.55 12.89 -3.00
N PHE A 487 23.64 13.45 -3.81
CA PHE A 487 23.97 14.40 -4.85
C PHE A 487 24.70 15.62 -4.28
N SER A 488 24.17 16.20 -3.19
CA SER A 488 24.73 17.36 -2.52
C SER A 488 26.16 17.12 -2.04
N LYS A 489 26.41 15.92 -1.48
CA LYS A 489 27.74 15.49 -1.04
C LYS A 489 28.72 15.30 -2.22
N ALA A 490 28.27 14.73 -3.33
CA ALA A 490 29.12 14.42 -4.48
C ALA A 490 29.51 15.67 -5.29
N TYR A 491 28.56 16.59 -5.51
CA TYR A 491 28.73 17.73 -6.40
C TYR A 491 28.92 19.06 -5.67
N GLY A 492 28.90 19.07 -4.33
CA GLY A 492 29.13 20.26 -3.52
C GLY A 492 28.00 21.30 -3.64
N VAL A 493 26.77 20.85 -3.84
CA VAL A 493 25.57 21.68 -3.97
C VAL A 493 24.64 21.39 -2.79
N PRO A 494 24.59 22.21 -1.74
CA PRO A 494 23.65 22.05 -0.64
C PRO A 494 22.21 21.86 -1.12
N SER A 495 21.40 21.11 -0.37
CA SER A 495 19.98 20.87 -0.66
C SER A 495 19.05 21.44 0.40
N ALA A 496 17.90 21.96 -0.02
CA ALA A 496 16.76 22.30 0.82
C ALA A 496 15.48 21.68 0.24
N TYR A 497 14.52 21.37 1.08
CA TYR A 497 13.35 20.58 0.71
C TYR A 497 12.11 20.96 1.53
N ILE A 498 10.94 20.47 1.13
CA ILE A 498 9.68 20.66 1.86
C ILE A 498 9.54 19.57 2.94
N TRP A 499 9.70 18.30 2.58
CA TRP A 499 9.72 17.15 3.50
C TRP A 499 10.99 16.33 3.29
N GLU A 500 11.42 15.57 4.29
CA GLU A 500 12.71 14.89 4.22
C GLU A 500 12.66 13.59 3.40
N ILE A 501 11.61 12.79 3.55
CA ILE A 501 11.42 11.50 2.85
C ILE A 501 9.93 11.23 2.59
N ASN A 502 9.58 10.54 1.50
CA ASN A 502 8.19 10.30 1.08
C ASN A 502 7.33 9.48 2.06
N THR A 503 7.94 8.81 3.04
CA THR A 503 7.19 8.13 4.12
C THR A 503 6.62 9.08 5.20
N GLU A 504 6.86 10.39 5.07
CA GLU A 504 6.37 11.44 5.98
C GLU A 504 5.12 12.16 5.45
N GLU A 505 4.55 13.08 6.24
CA GLU A 505 3.49 13.97 5.75
C GLU A 505 4.04 14.97 4.71
N GLU A 506 3.45 14.95 3.51
CA GLU A 506 3.83 15.82 2.40
C GLU A 506 3.18 17.22 2.47
N GLY A 507 3.99 18.27 2.44
CA GLY A 507 3.54 19.63 2.14
C GLY A 507 2.72 20.32 3.23
N THR A 508 3.02 20.06 4.50
CA THR A 508 2.36 20.73 5.63
C THR A 508 2.61 22.26 5.61
N PRO A 509 1.70 23.08 6.18
CA PRO A 509 1.90 24.53 6.24
C PRO A 509 3.18 24.94 6.97
N ALA A 510 3.62 24.15 7.96
CA ALA A 510 4.87 24.41 8.69
C ALA A 510 6.10 24.14 7.82
N GLN A 511 6.14 23.01 7.12
CA GLN A 511 7.20 22.67 6.15
C GLN A 511 7.34 23.73 5.06
N ILE A 512 6.24 24.08 4.40
CA ILE A 512 6.23 25.12 3.35
C ILE A 512 6.73 26.46 3.92
N LYS A 513 6.24 26.86 5.10
CA LYS A 513 6.66 28.12 5.73
C LYS A 513 8.15 28.11 6.08
N ASN A 514 8.67 27.02 6.65
CA ASN A 514 10.07 26.90 7.01
C ASN A 514 10.98 27.04 5.77
N LEU A 515 10.61 26.36 4.68
CA LEU A 515 11.35 26.49 3.42
C LEU A 515 11.25 27.90 2.84
N VAL A 516 10.05 28.50 2.80
CA VAL A 516 9.88 29.88 2.32
C VAL A 516 10.70 30.87 3.15
N ASP A 517 10.72 30.74 4.48
CA ASP A 517 11.52 31.60 5.37
C ASP A 517 13.04 31.43 5.11
N GLN A 518 13.50 30.20 4.82
CA GLN A 518 14.88 29.92 4.42
C GLN A 518 15.22 30.56 3.06
N LEU A 519 14.29 30.53 2.11
CA LEU A 519 14.51 31.05 0.76
C LEU A 519 14.46 32.58 0.67
N GLN A 520 13.71 33.26 1.53
CA GLN A 520 13.58 34.73 1.52
C GLN A 520 14.91 35.49 1.63
N ASN A 521 15.91 34.89 2.29
CA ASN A 521 17.25 35.47 2.45
C ASN A 521 18.32 34.78 1.61
N SER A 522 17.93 33.88 0.70
CA SER A 522 18.83 33.14 -0.18
C SER A 522 18.97 33.84 -1.53
N ALA A 523 20.07 33.59 -2.25
CA ALA A 523 20.25 34.03 -3.64
C ALA A 523 19.76 32.98 -4.66
N VAL A 524 18.89 32.06 -4.25
CA VAL A 524 18.35 31.00 -5.12
C VAL A 524 17.46 31.61 -6.19
N ALA A 525 17.74 31.27 -7.44
CA ALA A 525 17.00 31.74 -8.61
C ALA A 525 15.93 30.76 -9.11
N SER A 526 16.06 29.47 -8.75
CA SER A 526 15.29 28.39 -9.37
C SER A 526 14.87 27.33 -8.34
N LEU A 527 13.62 26.88 -8.44
CA LEU A 527 13.11 25.70 -7.75
C LEU A 527 12.99 24.52 -8.72
N PHE A 528 13.00 23.30 -8.20
CA PHE A 528 12.82 22.07 -8.97
C PHE A 528 11.68 21.24 -8.38
N VAL A 529 11.04 20.43 -9.21
CA VAL A 529 9.97 19.53 -8.79
C VAL A 529 10.18 18.15 -9.39
N GLU A 530 9.90 17.11 -8.62
CA GLU A 530 10.16 15.73 -8.98
C GLU A 530 9.03 15.17 -9.87
N SER A 531 9.36 14.20 -10.73
CA SER A 531 8.37 13.52 -11.59
C SER A 531 7.45 12.58 -10.82
N SER A 532 7.90 12.04 -9.69
CA SER A 532 7.20 11.03 -8.87
C SER A 532 6.27 11.61 -7.80
N VAL A 533 6.29 12.93 -7.55
CA VAL A 533 5.59 13.56 -6.42
C VAL A 533 4.48 14.53 -6.85
N ASN A 534 3.62 14.92 -5.90
CA ASN A 534 2.60 15.93 -6.13
C ASN A 534 3.23 17.34 -6.25
N THR A 535 2.99 18.03 -7.36
CA THR A 535 3.62 19.34 -7.63
C THR A 535 3.02 20.52 -6.84
N ARG A 536 1.87 20.34 -6.17
CA ARG A 536 1.13 21.45 -5.52
C ARG A 536 1.88 22.13 -4.36
N PRO A 537 2.58 21.40 -3.46
CA PRO A 537 3.37 22.02 -2.41
C PRO A 537 4.47 22.93 -2.98
N MET A 538 5.24 22.45 -3.97
CA MET A 538 6.28 23.26 -4.62
C MET A 538 5.72 24.47 -5.38
N GLN A 539 4.54 24.36 -5.99
CA GLN A 539 3.83 25.51 -6.56
C GLN A 539 3.46 26.57 -5.51
N SER A 540 3.14 26.14 -4.28
CA SER A 540 2.86 27.05 -3.17
C SER A 540 4.13 27.75 -2.70
N VAL A 541 5.24 27.02 -2.56
CA VAL A 541 6.57 27.58 -2.27
C VAL A 541 6.97 28.59 -3.34
N SER A 542 6.84 28.25 -4.62
CA SER A 542 7.15 29.14 -5.74
C SER A 542 6.37 30.44 -5.68
N ARG A 543 5.06 30.38 -5.43
CA ARG A 543 4.20 31.55 -5.31
C ARG A 543 4.57 32.42 -4.10
N ASP A 544 4.83 31.80 -2.95
CA ASP A 544 4.98 32.50 -1.68
C ASP A 544 6.43 33.03 -1.47
N ALA A 545 7.44 32.34 -2.03
CA ALA A 545 8.84 32.81 -2.05
C ALA A 545 9.14 33.71 -3.27
N GLY A 546 8.31 33.68 -4.32
CA GLY A 546 8.51 34.45 -5.55
C GLY A 546 9.62 33.90 -6.46
N ILE A 547 10.01 32.64 -6.28
CA ILE A 547 11.07 31.96 -7.05
C ILE A 547 10.39 31.00 -8.05
N PRO A 548 10.68 31.08 -9.37
CA PRO A 548 10.05 30.21 -10.37
C PRO A 548 10.53 28.75 -10.25
N ILE A 549 9.66 27.82 -10.62
CA ILE A 549 10.04 26.43 -10.85
C ILE A 549 10.71 26.35 -12.23
N PHE A 550 11.97 25.97 -12.27
CA PHE A 550 12.77 25.92 -13.50
C PHE A 550 12.43 24.69 -14.35
N GLY A 551 12.33 23.52 -13.73
CA GLY A 551 12.11 22.28 -14.45
C GLY A 551 11.78 21.10 -13.54
N THR A 552 11.43 20.00 -14.19
CA THR A 552 11.18 18.71 -13.55
C THR A 552 12.48 17.92 -13.45
N VAL A 553 12.72 17.29 -12.31
CA VAL A 553 13.85 16.38 -12.06
C VAL A 553 13.33 14.99 -11.73
N PHE A 554 14.18 13.97 -11.88
CA PHE A 554 13.86 12.59 -11.55
C PHE A 554 14.51 12.19 -10.22
N THR A 555 13.79 11.47 -9.37
CA THR A 555 14.33 10.92 -8.12
C THR A 555 14.19 9.40 -8.12
N ASP A 556 12.97 8.90 -7.95
CA ASP A 556 12.70 7.49 -7.60
C ASP A 556 12.36 6.61 -8.79
N SER A 557 12.30 7.19 -9.99
CA SER A 557 12.01 6.48 -11.22
C SER A 557 12.62 7.17 -12.44
N ILE A 558 13.06 6.36 -13.40
CA ILE A 558 13.40 6.82 -14.76
C ILE A 558 12.13 7.30 -15.51
N ALA A 559 12.30 7.88 -16.69
CA ALA A 559 11.17 8.26 -17.55
C ALA A 559 10.57 7.05 -18.28
N GLU A 560 9.41 7.24 -18.89
CA GLU A 560 8.79 6.22 -19.74
C GLU A 560 9.66 5.92 -20.99
N PRO A 561 9.65 4.68 -21.52
CA PRO A 561 10.48 4.31 -22.67
C PRO A 561 10.31 5.26 -23.86
N GLY A 562 11.41 5.86 -24.33
CA GLY A 562 11.42 6.82 -25.45
C GLY A 562 11.25 8.29 -25.05
N GLU A 563 11.07 8.60 -23.76
CA GLU A 563 11.14 9.97 -23.23
C GLU A 563 12.58 10.32 -22.76
N GLU A 564 12.86 11.61 -22.57
CA GLU A 564 14.15 12.01 -22.00
C GLU A 564 14.24 11.59 -20.52
N GLY A 565 15.27 10.82 -20.17
CA GLY A 565 15.43 10.25 -18.83
C GLY A 565 15.03 8.77 -18.71
N ASP A 566 14.77 8.08 -19.83
CA ASP A 566 14.32 6.69 -19.91
C ASP A 566 15.35 5.59 -19.54
N SER A 567 16.51 5.99 -19.00
CA SER A 567 17.53 5.11 -18.42
C SER A 567 18.19 5.83 -17.25
N TYR A 568 18.84 5.11 -16.33
CA TYR A 568 19.57 5.70 -15.21
C TYR A 568 20.61 6.72 -15.69
N TYR A 569 21.34 6.40 -16.77
CA TYR A 569 22.29 7.34 -17.37
C TYR A 569 21.59 8.61 -17.86
N ASN A 570 20.52 8.47 -18.66
CA ASN A 570 19.78 9.61 -19.21
C ASN A 570 19.10 10.43 -18.11
N MET A 571 18.57 9.77 -17.08
CA MET A 571 17.94 10.36 -15.90
C MET A 571 18.95 11.22 -15.13
N MET A 572 20.13 10.66 -14.82
CA MET A 572 21.19 11.39 -14.15
C MET A 572 21.68 12.55 -15.01
N LYS A 573 21.92 12.32 -16.30
CA LYS A 573 22.32 13.39 -17.22
C LYS A 573 21.29 14.53 -17.26
N TRP A 574 20.01 14.21 -17.38
CA TRP A 574 18.92 15.17 -17.35
C TRP A 574 18.92 15.98 -16.05
N ASN A 575 19.02 15.32 -14.91
CA ASN A 575 19.08 15.98 -13.61
C ASN A 575 20.28 16.92 -13.52
N LEU A 576 21.47 16.44 -13.86
CA LEU A 576 22.71 17.22 -13.82
C LEU A 576 22.62 18.45 -14.70
N ASP A 577 22.15 18.31 -15.94
CA ASP A 577 22.00 19.41 -16.88
C ASP A 577 20.92 20.41 -16.43
N THR A 578 19.76 19.92 -15.99
CA THR A 578 18.63 20.74 -15.56
C THR A 578 18.98 21.54 -14.31
N ILE A 579 19.60 20.89 -13.32
CA ILE A 579 20.02 21.54 -12.07
C ILE A 579 21.13 22.55 -12.38
N TYR A 580 22.14 22.19 -13.18
CA TYR A 580 23.20 23.11 -13.58
C TYR A 580 22.64 24.37 -14.26
N GLN A 581 21.74 24.21 -15.24
CA GLN A 581 21.13 25.34 -15.95
C GLN A 581 20.27 26.20 -15.03
N GLY A 582 19.48 25.59 -14.14
CA GLY A 582 18.63 26.30 -13.20
C GLY A 582 19.41 27.10 -12.16
N LEU A 583 20.53 26.55 -11.67
CA LEU A 583 21.40 27.22 -10.70
C LEU A 583 22.31 28.29 -11.34
N ASN A 584 22.53 28.23 -12.66
CA ASN A 584 23.36 29.19 -13.39
C ASN A 584 22.59 30.39 -14.00
N GLN A 585 21.31 30.56 -13.64
CA GLN A 585 20.51 31.71 -14.06
C GLN A 585 21.01 33.07 -13.55
#